data_AF-A0A7Z0ESL1-F1
#
_entry.id   AF-A0A7Z0ESL1-F1
#
_cell.length_a   1.000
_cell.length_b   1.000
_cell.length_c   1.000
_cell.angle_alpha   90.00
_cell.angle_beta   90.00
_cell.angle_gamma   90.00
#
_symmetry.space_group_name_H-M   'P 1'
#
loop_
_entity.id
_entity.type
_entity.pdbx_description
1 polymer ?
#
loop_
_entity_poly.entity_id
_entity_poly.type
_entity_poly.pdbx_seq_one_letter_code
_entity_poly.pdbx_strand_id
1 'polypeptide(L)'
;MCQPDTRSDHSSGLHVYDPGLLSQAQCEGDACVACHTKWPRPRRVLGVLPDGGPVFGCDECASIIGAESRIPAREVMVAAR
;
A
#
# COMPACT_ATOMS: atom_id res chain seq x y z
N MET A 1 35.66 -14.17 2.44
CA MET A 1 34.45 -14.64 1.75
C MET A 1 33.36 -13.62 2.02
N CYS A 2 32.86 -12.99 0.96
CA CYS A 2 32.02 -11.80 1.01
C CYS A 2 30.72 -12.05 1.79
N GLN A 3 30.35 -11.11 2.65
CA GLN A 3 29.06 -11.11 3.34
C GLN A 3 27.93 -11.00 2.31
N PRO A 4 26.77 -11.61 2.53
CA PRO A 4 25.62 -11.35 1.68
C PRO A 4 25.17 -9.92 1.98
N ASP A 5 25.42 -9.01 1.03
CA ASP A 5 24.71 -7.74 0.95
C ASP A 5 23.22 -8.06 0.87
N THR A 6 22.57 -8.17 2.02
CA THR A 6 21.13 -8.02 2.12
C THR A 6 20.87 -6.54 1.91
N ARG A 7 21.03 -6.11 0.65
CA ARG A 7 20.16 -5.09 0.11
C ARG A 7 18.78 -5.72 0.19
N SER A 8 18.16 -5.62 1.37
CA SER A 8 16.72 -5.46 1.45
C SER A 8 16.45 -4.19 0.68
N ASP A 9 16.41 -4.35 -0.64
CA ASP A 9 15.65 -3.55 -1.55
C ASP A 9 14.25 -3.57 -0.94
N HIS A 10 14.02 -2.64 -0.01
CA HIS A 10 12.72 -2.13 0.35
C HIS A 10 12.20 -1.37 -0.88
N SER A 11 12.30 -1.96 -2.07
CA SER A 11 11.40 -1.68 -3.15
C SER A 11 10.06 -2.02 -2.56
N SER A 12 9.43 -0.92 -2.18
CA SER A 12 8.19 -0.86 -1.49
C SER A 12 7.22 -1.45 -2.49
N GLY A 13 7.03 -2.77 -2.41
CA GLY A 13 6.23 -3.56 -3.33
C GLY A 13 4.79 -3.09 -3.25
N LEU A 14 4.54 -1.97 -3.94
CA LEU A 14 3.23 -1.39 -4.18
C LEU A 14 2.50 -2.40 -5.06
N HIS A 15 1.33 -2.80 -4.59
CA HIS A 15 0.50 -3.70 -5.36
C HIS A 15 0.05 -3.02 -6.65
N VAL A 16 0.24 -3.68 -7.79
CA VAL A 16 -0.22 -3.19 -9.08
C VAL A 16 -1.64 -3.69 -9.31
N TYR A 17 -2.60 -2.77 -9.39
CA TYR A 17 -3.99 -3.07 -9.64
C TYR A 17 -4.28 -3.07 -11.14
N ASP A 18 -5.08 -4.05 -11.60
CA ASP A 18 -5.51 -4.12 -12.99
C ASP A 18 -6.66 -3.12 -13.25
N PRO A 19 -6.49 -2.15 -14.18
CA PRO A 19 -7.51 -1.15 -14.45
C PRO A 19 -8.75 -1.73 -15.16
N GLY A 20 -8.63 -2.89 -15.83
CA GLY A 20 -9.75 -3.57 -16.48
C GLY A 20 -10.75 -4.17 -15.49
N LEU A 21 -10.33 -4.37 -14.24
CA LEU A 21 -11.18 -4.81 -13.12
C LEU A 21 -11.74 -3.65 -12.29
N LEU A 22 -11.34 -2.42 -12.59
CA LEU A 22 -11.72 -1.22 -11.84
C LEU A 22 -12.76 -0.39 -12.60
N SER A 23 -13.64 0.26 -11.84
CA SER A 23 -14.48 1.32 -12.36
C SER A 23 -13.67 2.59 -12.57
N GLN A 24 -14.12 3.45 -13.51
CA GLN A 24 -13.48 4.74 -13.77
C GLN A 24 -13.28 5.57 -12.49
N ALA A 25 -14.27 5.58 -11.59
CA ALA A 25 -14.18 6.28 -10.31
C ALA A 25 -13.05 5.74 -9.39
N GLN A 26 -12.68 4.46 -9.50
CA GLN A 26 -11.56 3.90 -8.73
C GLN A 26 -10.22 4.25 -9.38
N CYS A 27 -10.14 4.20 -10.71
CA CYS A 27 -8.95 4.62 -11.46
C CYS A 27 -8.63 6.11 -11.25
N GLU A 28 -9.66 6.95 -11.17
CA GLU A 28 -9.52 8.39 -10.88
C GLU A 28 -9.30 8.69 -9.39
N GLY A 29 -9.38 7.66 -8.52
CA GLY A 29 -9.17 7.80 -7.08
C GLY A 29 -10.34 8.43 -6.32
N ASP A 30 -11.51 8.53 -6.94
CA ASP A 30 -12.75 9.03 -6.33
C ASP A 30 -13.55 7.95 -5.59
N ALA A 31 -13.12 6.69 -5.69
CA ALA A 31 -13.70 5.56 -4.97
C ALA A 31 -12.64 4.62 -4.38
N CYS A 32 -13.02 3.89 -3.34
CA CYS A 32 -12.21 2.81 -2.78
C CYS A 32 -11.96 1.71 -3.81
N VAL A 33 -10.70 1.36 -4.06
CA VAL A 33 -10.34 0.22 -4.92
C VAL A 33 -10.86 -1.12 -4.38
N ALA A 34 -11.11 -1.23 -3.07
CA ALA A 34 -11.55 -2.47 -2.43
C ALA A 34 -13.09 -2.55 -2.27
N CYS A 35 -13.74 -1.48 -1.79
CA CYS A 35 -15.18 -1.51 -1.46
C CYS A 35 -16.05 -0.58 -2.33
N HIS A 36 -15.47 0.10 -3.32
CA HIS A 36 -16.16 0.93 -4.31
C HIS A 36 -16.89 2.16 -3.73
N THR A 37 -16.74 2.43 -2.43
CA THR A 37 -17.34 3.60 -1.77
C THR A 37 -16.74 4.88 -2.36
N LYS A 38 -17.61 5.77 -2.86
CA LYS A 38 -17.24 7.08 -3.43
C LYS A 38 -17.09 8.14 -2.32
N TRP A 39 -16.09 9.02 -2.44
CA TRP A 39 -15.61 9.83 -1.30
C TRP A 39 -16.22 11.23 -1.13
N PRO A 40 -16.29 11.70 0.14
CA PRO A 40 -15.37 12.75 0.63
C PRO A 40 -14.46 12.32 1.81
N ARG A 41 -14.31 11.01 2.08
CA ARG A 41 -13.47 10.51 3.19
C ARG A 41 -11.96 10.59 2.88
N PRO A 42 -11.09 10.58 3.92
CA PRO A 42 -9.64 10.52 3.76
C PRO A 42 -9.20 9.35 2.87
N ARG A 43 -8.30 9.65 1.93
CA ARG A 43 -7.77 8.72 0.92
C ARG A 43 -6.43 8.14 1.39
N ARG A 44 -6.30 6.82 1.43
CA ARG A 44 -5.02 6.12 1.69
C ARG A 44 -4.54 5.44 0.42
N VAL A 45 -3.25 5.56 0.09
CA VAL A 45 -2.67 4.88 -1.06
C VAL A 45 -2.59 3.39 -0.75
N LEU A 46 -3.25 2.57 -1.58
CA LEU A 46 -3.24 1.12 -1.47
C LEU A 46 -2.28 0.46 -2.46
N GLY A 47 -1.98 1.13 -3.56
CA GLY A 47 -1.15 0.61 -4.62
C GLY A 47 -1.07 1.56 -5.80
N VAL A 48 -0.74 1.01 -6.96
CA VAL A 48 -0.59 1.76 -8.21
C VAL A 48 -1.26 1.04 -9.37
N LEU A 49 -1.60 1.81 -10.41
CA LEU A 49 -1.98 1.32 -11.72
C LEU A 49 -0.73 0.97 -12.54
N PRO A 50 -0.84 0.17 -13.61
CA PRO A 50 0.27 -0.09 -14.52
C PRO A 50 0.85 1.17 -15.17
N ASP A 51 0.02 2.21 -15.35
CA ASP A 51 0.42 3.54 -15.82
C ASP A 51 1.16 4.37 -14.76
N GLY A 52 1.30 3.85 -13.53
CA GLY A 52 1.95 4.51 -12.40
C GLY A 52 1.02 5.40 -11.56
N GLY A 53 -0.25 5.54 -11.93
CA GLY A 53 -1.23 6.31 -11.17
C GLY A 53 -1.53 5.66 -9.81
N PRO A 54 -1.58 6.40 -8.69
CA PRO A 54 -1.90 5.82 -7.39
C PRO A 54 -3.37 5.40 -7.30
N VAL A 55 -3.64 4.25 -6.68
CA VAL A 55 -5.01 3.85 -6.32
C VAL A 55 -5.24 4.03 -4.82
N PHE A 56 -6.49 4.36 -4.48
CA PHE A 56 -6.85 4.77 -3.13
C PHE A 56 -7.88 3.84 -2.48
N GLY A 57 -7.81 3.76 -1.16
CA GLY A 57 -8.80 3.11 -0.31
C GLY A 57 -9.31 4.00 0.81
N CYS A 58 -10.41 3.58 1.45
CA CYS A 58 -10.77 4.12 2.77
C CYS A 58 -9.73 3.72 3.79
N ASP A 59 -9.74 4.45 4.89
CA ASP A 59 -9.07 4.09 6.13
C ASP A 59 -9.34 2.62 6.52
N GLU A 60 -10.60 2.17 6.64
CA GLU A 60 -10.91 0.77 6.98
C GLU A 60 -10.26 -0.26 6.03
N CYS A 61 -10.41 -0.08 4.71
CA CYS A 61 -9.80 -1.02 3.77
C CYS A 61 -8.27 -0.94 3.79
N ALA A 62 -7.70 0.24 4.03
CA ALA A 62 -6.26 0.42 4.19
C ALA A 62 -5.71 -0.27 5.45
N SER A 63 -6.45 -0.24 6.55
CA SER A 63 -6.11 -0.97 7.77
C SER A 63 -6.18 -2.47 7.56
N ILE A 64 -7.21 -2.97 6.88
CA ILE A 64 -7.37 -4.41 6.59
C ILE A 64 -6.26 -4.92 5.65
N ILE A 65 -5.94 -4.17 4.61
CA ILE A 65 -4.91 -4.55 3.61
C ILE A 65 -3.49 -4.39 4.19
N GLY A 66 -3.33 -3.66 5.29
CA GLY A 66 -2.03 -3.40 5.90
C GLY A 66 -1.21 -2.37 5.13
N ALA A 67 -1.85 -1.50 4.34
CA ALA A 67 -1.16 -0.36 3.68
C ALA A 67 -0.58 0.63 4.70
N GLU A 68 -1.12 0.63 5.92
CA GLU A 68 -0.59 1.36 7.08
C GLU A 68 0.53 0.60 7.82
N SER A 69 0.79 -0.66 7.49
CA SER A 69 1.68 -1.54 8.27
C SER A 69 2.77 -2.20 7.43
N ARG A 70 3.75 -1.39 7.01
CA ARG A 70 5.16 -1.83 6.94
C ARG A 70 6.08 -0.95 7.79
N ILE A 71 5.65 -0.62 9.01
CA ILE A 71 6.64 -0.45 10.07
C ILE A 71 6.84 -1.85 10.65
N PRO A 72 7.95 -2.55 10.36
CA PRO A 72 8.21 -3.82 11.02
C PRO A 72 8.40 -3.55 12.51
N ALA A 73 7.39 -3.85 13.33
CA ALA A 73 7.47 -3.84 14.79
C ALA A 73 8.30 -5.02 15.35
N ARG A 74 9.37 -5.41 14.66
CA ARG A 74 10.44 -6.29 15.15
C ARG A 74 11.74 -5.77 14.56
N GLU A 75 12.65 -5.16 15.31
CA GLU A 75 13.15 -5.59 16.61
C GLU A 75 13.94 -4.43 17.24
N VAL A 76 13.34 -3.65 18.14
CA VAL A 76 14.11 -2.84 19.08
C VAL A 76 14.35 -3.74 20.29
N MET A 77 15.28 -4.70 20.16
CA MET A 77 15.95 -5.23 21.33
C MET A 77 16.78 -4.10 21.92
N VAL A 78 16.19 -3.37 22.87
CA VAL A 78 16.95 -2.52 23.78
C VAL A 78 17.84 -3.46 24.60
N ALA A 79 19.09 -3.61 24.18
CA ALA A 79 20.14 -4.11 25.04
C ALA A 79 20.26 -3.13 26.21
N ALA A 80 19.70 -3.51 27.35
CA ALA A 80 19.99 -2.88 28.61
C ALA A 80 20.57 -3.93 29.54
N ARG A 81 21.86 -3.69 29.86
CA ARG A 81 22.70 -4.12 31.00
C ARG A 81 23.13 -5.58 31.07
#